data_AF-A0AAJ2EPW1-F1
#
_entry.id   AF-A0AAJ2EPW1-F1
#
_cell.length_a   1.000
_cell.length_b   1.000
_cell.length_c   1.000
_cell.angle_alpha   90.00
_cell.angle_beta   90.00
_cell.angle_gamma   90.00
#
_symmetry.space_group_name_H-M   'P 1'
#
loop_
_entity.id
_entity.type
_entity.pdbx_description
1 polymer ?
#
loop_
_entity_poly.entity_id
_entity_poly.type
_entity_poly.pdbx_seq_one_letter_code
_entity_poly.pdbx_strand_id
1 'polypeptide(L)'
;MEETAAALEQITTTVQDAAKRADDAGKLVEKTRGGVEYSGRLMQDAVQAMMAIEKSADEMGNIISVIDEIAFQTNLLALNAGVEAARAGEAGKGFAVVAQEVRELAQRSASAAKEIKILIANSGTQVQSGVGLVKQTGHSLESIVIEVQEINRHVNAIVESSREQATGLREINTAVNVMDQGTQQNAAMVEQSTAASHSLAREAEALNRLLSQFDLGSREGAYASGQGSSRAA
;
A
#
# COMPACT_ATOMS: atom_id res chain seq x y z
N MET A 1 -6.02 3.99 38.91
CA MET A 1 -6.57 2.74 38.34
C MET A 1 -7.57 3.06 37.26
N GLU A 2 -8.58 3.89 37.57
CA GLU A 2 -9.68 4.26 36.65
C GLU A 2 -9.19 4.84 35.32
N GLU A 3 -8.27 5.80 35.33
CA GLU A 3 -7.68 6.36 34.10
C GLU A 3 -6.88 5.32 33.28
N THR A 4 -6.21 4.39 33.95
CA THR A 4 -5.43 3.32 33.30
C THR A 4 -6.34 2.31 32.62
N ALA A 5 -7.45 1.95 33.25
CA ALA A 5 -8.47 1.07 32.66
C ALA A 5 -9.14 1.73 31.44
N ALA A 6 -9.51 3.01 31.55
CA ALA A 6 -10.08 3.77 30.43
C ALA A 6 -9.12 3.90 29.25
N ALA A 7 -7.83 4.17 29.50
CA ALA A 7 -6.80 4.22 28.47
C ALA A 7 -6.63 2.86 27.76
N LEU A 8 -6.67 1.75 28.51
CA LEU A 8 -6.58 0.40 27.95
C LEU A 8 -7.78 0.03 27.09
N GLU A 9 -8.98 0.42 27.49
CA GLU A 9 -10.20 0.20 26.69
C GLU A 9 -10.16 0.98 25.37
N GLN A 10 -9.70 2.23 25.41
CA GLN A 10 -9.49 3.03 24.21
C GLN A 10 -8.45 2.40 23.29
N ILE A 11 -7.30 1.96 23.83
CA ILE A 11 -6.26 1.29 23.04
C ILE A 11 -6.80 0.00 22.41
N THR A 12 -7.53 -0.82 23.18
CA THR A 12 -8.14 -2.07 22.69
C THR A 12 -9.06 -1.79 21.50
N THR A 13 -9.89 -0.75 21.59
CA THR A 13 -10.76 -0.32 20.49
C THR A 13 -9.94 0.08 19.26
N THR A 14 -8.90 0.90 19.44
CA THR A 14 -8.04 1.33 18.31
C THR A 14 -7.30 0.18 17.64
N VAL A 15 -6.85 -0.83 18.40
CA VAL A 15 -6.20 -2.03 17.85
C VAL A 15 -7.18 -2.91 17.07
N GLN A 16 -8.41 -3.06 17.55
CA GLN A 16 -9.47 -3.78 16.81
C GLN A 16 -9.81 -3.06 15.49
N ASP A 17 -9.94 -1.74 15.53
CA ASP A 17 -10.17 -0.93 14.34
C ASP A 17 -9.00 -1.02 13.35
N ALA A 18 -7.76 -1.00 13.83
CA ALA A 18 -6.57 -1.19 13.01
C ALA A 18 -6.56 -2.56 12.32
N ALA A 19 -6.89 -3.64 13.04
CA ALA A 19 -7.00 -4.98 12.48
C ALA A 19 -8.06 -5.05 11.37
N LYS A 20 -9.22 -4.45 11.59
CA LYS A 20 -10.31 -4.40 10.59
C LYS A 20 -9.90 -3.60 9.36
N ARG A 21 -9.29 -2.43 9.54
CA ARG A 21 -8.80 -1.60 8.43
C ARG A 21 -7.72 -2.31 7.62
N ALA A 22 -6.84 -3.05 8.28
CA ALA A 22 -5.84 -3.85 7.59
C ALA A 22 -6.48 -4.99 6.78
N ASP A 23 -7.48 -5.69 7.32
CA ASP A 23 -8.25 -6.71 6.56
C ASP A 23 -8.93 -6.12 5.32
N ASP A 24 -9.57 -4.96 5.46
CA ASP A 24 -10.20 -4.26 4.34
C ASP A 24 -9.17 -3.77 3.30
N ALA A 25 -8.00 -3.29 3.74
CA ALA A 25 -6.89 -2.97 2.87
C ALA A 25 -6.39 -4.21 2.10
N GLY A 26 -6.30 -5.37 2.76
CA GLY A 26 -5.92 -6.63 2.12
C GLY A 26 -6.85 -7.03 0.98
N LYS A 27 -8.16 -6.89 1.16
CA LYS A 27 -9.16 -7.11 0.09
C LYS A 27 -8.99 -6.14 -1.07
N LEU A 28 -8.68 -4.87 -0.78
CA LEU A 28 -8.45 -3.87 -1.83
C LEU A 28 -7.18 -4.18 -2.63
N VAL A 29 -6.12 -4.62 -1.96
CA VAL A 29 -4.85 -5.05 -2.57
C VAL A 29 -5.08 -6.26 -3.49
N GLU A 30 -5.85 -7.27 -3.05
CA GLU A 30 -6.24 -8.41 -3.90
C GLU A 30 -7.02 -7.99 -5.13
N LYS A 31 -8.01 -7.10 -4.99
CA LYS A 31 -8.74 -6.54 -6.13
C LYS A 31 -7.83 -5.79 -7.09
N THR A 32 -6.88 -5.03 -6.55
CA THR A 32 -5.88 -4.28 -7.34
C THR A 32 -4.97 -5.22 -8.11
N ARG A 33 -4.50 -6.31 -7.47
CA ARG A 33 -3.70 -7.35 -8.14
C ARG A 33 -4.43 -7.91 -9.35
N GLY A 34 -5.70 -8.28 -9.21
CA GLY A 34 -6.51 -8.78 -10.33
C GLY A 34 -6.64 -7.75 -11.48
N GLY A 35 -6.76 -6.46 -11.15
CA GLY A 35 -6.79 -5.38 -12.15
C GLY A 35 -5.47 -5.20 -12.89
N VAL A 36 -4.34 -5.33 -12.19
CA VAL A 36 -3.00 -5.24 -12.80
C VAL A 36 -2.71 -6.46 -13.68
N GLU A 37 -3.04 -7.67 -13.23
CA GLU A 37 -2.92 -8.90 -14.02
C GLU A 37 -3.76 -8.83 -15.32
N TYR A 38 -4.99 -8.32 -15.22
CA TYR A 38 -5.83 -8.08 -16.39
C TYR A 38 -5.22 -7.05 -17.34
N SER A 39 -4.69 -5.95 -16.81
CA SER A 39 -4.01 -4.92 -17.61
C SER A 39 -2.77 -5.47 -18.30
N GLY A 40 -2.02 -6.36 -17.64
CA GLY A 40 -0.87 -7.06 -18.22
C GLY A 40 -1.27 -7.90 -19.44
N ARG A 41 -2.38 -8.67 -19.35
CA ARG A 41 -2.92 -9.40 -20.51
C ARG A 41 -3.33 -8.46 -21.65
N LEU A 42 -4.01 -7.36 -21.33
CA LEU A 42 -4.42 -6.38 -22.34
C LEU A 42 -3.21 -5.74 -23.05
N MET A 43 -2.10 -5.51 -22.36
CA MET A 43 -0.86 -5.03 -22.98
C MET A 43 -0.26 -6.08 -23.92
N GLN A 44 -0.30 -7.37 -23.57
CA GLN A 44 0.14 -8.45 -24.46
C GLN A 44 -0.70 -8.51 -25.75
N ASP A 45 -2.02 -8.39 -25.62
CA ASP A 45 -2.92 -8.33 -26.78
C ASP A 45 -2.65 -7.10 -27.65
N ALA A 46 -2.38 -5.94 -27.03
CA ALA A 46 -2.01 -4.72 -27.74
C ALA A 46 -0.69 -4.87 -28.51
N VAL A 47 0.32 -5.55 -27.95
CA VAL A 47 1.57 -5.86 -28.67
C VAL A 47 1.29 -6.75 -29.88
N GLN A 48 0.46 -7.79 -29.73
CA GLN A 48 0.10 -8.67 -30.86
C GLN A 48 -0.63 -7.89 -31.97
N ALA A 49 -1.57 -7.02 -31.61
CA ALA A 49 -2.27 -6.17 -32.58
C ALA A 49 -1.31 -5.25 -33.33
N MET A 50 -0.36 -4.63 -32.63
CA MET A 50 0.65 -3.78 -33.26
C MET A 50 1.58 -4.57 -34.18
N MET A 51 2.00 -5.79 -33.81
CA MET A 51 2.77 -6.67 -34.69
C MET A 51 1.99 -7.06 -35.95
N ALA A 52 0.68 -7.27 -35.85
CA ALA A 52 -0.16 -7.53 -37.01
C ALA A 52 -0.25 -6.32 -37.95
N ILE A 53 -0.29 -5.10 -37.39
CA ILE A 53 -0.24 -3.85 -38.16
C ILE A 53 1.12 -3.70 -38.87
N GLU A 54 2.24 -3.96 -38.17
CA GLU A 54 3.58 -3.93 -38.75
C GLU A 54 3.69 -4.88 -39.95
N LYS A 55 3.25 -6.13 -39.78
CA LYS A 55 3.22 -7.12 -40.87
C LYS A 55 2.35 -6.66 -42.05
N SER A 56 1.18 -6.09 -41.77
CA SER A 56 0.28 -5.55 -42.80
C SER A 56 0.94 -4.40 -43.58
N ALA A 57 1.67 -3.52 -42.89
CA ALA A 57 2.42 -2.43 -43.52
C ALA A 57 3.53 -2.98 -44.44
N ASP A 58 4.26 -4.03 -44.03
CA ASP A 58 5.26 -4.69 -44.88
C ASP A 58 4.63 -5.31 -46.14
N GLU A 59 3.50 -5.99 -46.00
CA GLU A 59 2.74 -6.54 -47.14
C GLU A 59 2.27 -5.44 -48.10
N MET A 60 1.78 -4.31 -47.58
CA MET A 60 1.46 -3.14 -48.40
C MET A 60 2.69 -2.59 -49.11
N GLY A 61 3.84 -2.53 -48.44
CA GLY A 61 5.11 -2.09 -49.03
C GLY A 61 5.51 -2.93 -50.25
N ASN A 62 5.32 -4.25 -50.18
CA ASN A 62 5.57 -5.16 -51.30
C ASN A 62 4.60 -4.91 -52.47
N ILE A 63 3.31 -4.71 -52.19
CA ILE A 63 2.30 -4.40 -53.22
C ILE A 63 2.65 -3.10 -53.95
N ILE A 64 3.02 -2.06 -53.20
CA ILE A 64 3.42 -0.76 -53.79
C ILE A 64 4.69 -0.91 -54.65
N SER A 65 5.62 -1.77 -54.24
CA SER A 65 6.81 -2.09 -55.04
C SER A 65 6.45 -2.75 -56.39
N VAL A 66 5.46 -3.65 -56.42
CA VAL A 66 4.94 -4.22 -57.69
C VAL A 66 4.24 -3.17 -58.54
N ILE A 67 3.49 -2.23 -57.93
CA ILE A 67 2.84 -1.14 -58.66
C ILE A 67 3.87 -0.20 -59.32
N ASP A 68 4.96 0.12 -58.63
CA ASP A 68 6.07 0.92 -59.18
C ASP A 68 6.72 0.20 -60.38
N GLU A 69 6.91 -1.12 -60.29
CA GLU A 69 7.41 -1.93 -61.40
C GLU A 69 6.45 -1.93 -62.60
N ILE A 70 5.14 -2.08 -62.37
CA ILE A 70 4.11 -2.00 -63.43
C ILE A 70 4.13 -0.61 -64.09
N ALA A 71 4.24 0.46 -63.30
CA ALA A 71 4.34 1.82 -63.81
C ALA A 71 5.60 2.00 -64.68
N PHE A 72 6.74 1.44 -64.26
CA PHE A 72 7.97 1.46 -65.04
C PHE A 72 7.86 0.70 -66.36
N GLN A 73 7.29 -0.52 -66.33
CA GLN A 73 7.03 -1.32 -67.54
C GLN A 73 6.07 -0.60 -68.50
N THR A 74 5.02 0.03 -67.97
CA THR A 74 4.06 0.82 -68.76
C THR A 74 4.73 2.02 -69.42
N ASN A 75 5.61 2.72 -68.70
CA ASN A 75 6.40 3.83 -69.24
C ASN A 75 7.35 3.37 -70.36
N LEU A 76 7.97 2.19 -70.24
CA LEU A 76 8.80 1.61 -71.31
C LEU A 76 7.98 1.19 -72.53
N LEU A 77 6.81 0.56 -72.33
CA LEU A 77 5.88 0.20 -73.41
C LEU A 77 5.40 1.44 -74.17
N ALA A 78 5.03 2.50 -73.44
CA ALA A 78 4.60 3.77 -74.01
C ALA A 78 5.73 4.44 -74.82
N LEU A 79 6.98 4.38 -74.33
CA LEU A 79 8.14 4.86 -75.07
C LEU A 79 8.32 4.11 -76.39
N ASN A 80 8.25 2.77 -76.37
CA ASN A 80 8.37 1.94 -77.57
C ASN A 80 7.25 2.24 -78.57
N ALA A 81 6.01 2.40 -78.09
CA ALA A 81 4.87 2.78 -78.93
C ALA A 81 5.06 4.18 -79.55
N GLY A 82 5.61 5.13 -78.81
CA GLY A 82 5.94 6.47 -79.32
C GLY A 82 7.01 6.43 -80.42
N VAL A 83 8.02 5.57 -80.28
CA VAL A 83 9.06 5.37 -81.30
C VAL A 83 8.47 4.75 -82.58
N GLU A 84 7.63 3.73 -82.45
CA GLU A 84 7.01 3.08 -83.62
C GLU A 84 5.99 4.01 -84.30
N ALA A 85 5.27 4.85 -83.53
CA ALA A 85 4.39 5.87 -84.06
C ALA A 85 5.16 6.93 -84.87
N ALA A 86 6.33 7.36 -84.39
CA ALA A 86 7.21 8.27 -85.14
C ALA A 86 7.72 7.62 -86.43
N ARG A 87 8.00 6.32 -86.40
CA ARG A 87 8.43 5.53 -87.56
C ARG A 87 7.34 5.39 -88.63
N ALA A 88 6.07 5.34 -88.23
CA ALA A 88 4.91 5.27 -89.13
C ALA A 88 4.55 6.63 -89.78
N GLY A 89 5.24 7.73 -89.42
CA GLY A 89 5.05 9.04 -90.02
C GLY A 89 3.64 9.61 -89.81
N GLU A 90 3.01 10.12 -90.88
CA GLU A 90 1.67 10.75 -90.82
C GLU A 90 0.58 9.79 -90.32
N ALA A 91 0.69 8.49 -90.62
CA ALA A 91 -0.28 7.48 -90.16
C ALA A 91 -0.19 7.22 -88.65
N GLY A 92 0.94 7.53 -88.02
CA GLY A 92 1.20 7.28 -86.60
C GLY A 92 0.84 8.44 -85.66
N LYS A 93 0.44 9.62 -86.17
CA LYS A 93 0.22 10.82 -85.34
C LYS A 93 -0.77 10.62 -84.19
N GLY A 94 -1.87 9.92 -84.42
CA GLY A 94 -2.85 9.60 -83.37
C GLY A 94 -2.28 8.67 -82.29
N PHE A 95 -1.50 7.66 -82.70
CA PHE A 95 -0.84 6.74 -81.78
C PHE A 95 0.27 7.43 -80.97
N ALA A 96 0.97 8.40 -81.54
CA ALA A 96 2.00 9.17 -80.83
C ALA A 96 1.41 9.97 -79.65
N VAL A 97 0.21 10.56 -79.81
CA VAL A 97 -0.47 11.28 -78.74
C VAL A 97 -0.88 10.34 -77.61
N VAL A 98 -1.48 9.19 -77.95
CA VAL A 98 -1.86 8.18 -76.95
C VAL A 98 -0.63 7.65 -76.20
N ALA A 99 0.47 7.37 -76.91
CA ALA A 99 1.71 6.93 -76.29
C ALA A 99 2.27 7.95 -75.30
N GLN A 100 2.20 9.25 -75.61
CA GLN A 100 2.64 10.30 -74.70
C GLN A 100 1.74 10.39 -73.46
N GLU A 101 0.41 10.30 -73.61
CA GLU A 101 -0.54 10.35 -72.50
C GLU A 101 -0.36 9.15 -71.54
N VAL A 102 -0.18 7.94 -72.10
CA VAL A 102 0.10 6.73 -71.32
C VAL A 102 1.42 6.85 -70.56
N ARG A 103 2.44 7.46 -71.19
CA ARG A 103 3.73 7.70 -70.56
C ARG A 103 3.61 8.66 -69.38
N GLU A 104 2.90 9.77 -69.55
CA GLU A 104 2.67 10.75 -68.49
C GLU A 104 1.88 10.14 -67.32
N LEU A 105 0.85 9.34 -67.62
CA LEU A 105 0.10 8.60 -66.60
C LEU A 105 0.98 7.62 -65.83
N ALA A 106 1.84 6.87 -66.52
CA ALA A 106 2.78 5.93 -65.91
C ALA A 106 3.79 6.64 -64.98
N GLN A 107 4.31 7.80 -65.38
CA GLN A 107 5.19 8.61 -64.53
C GLN A 107 4.48 9.13 -63.28
N ARG A 108 3.23 9.58 -63.42
CA ARG A 108 2.39 10.00 -62.28
C ARG A 108 2.12 8.85 -61.32
N SER A 109 1.82 7.65 -61.84
CA SER A 109 1.65 6.44 -61.02
C SER A 109 2.92 6.07 -60.25
N ALA A 110 4.10 6.12 -60.88
CA ALA A 110 5.37 5.84 -60.22
C ALA A 110 5.67 6.85 -59.09
N SER A 111 5.41 8.14 -59.32
CA SER A 111 5.56 9.18 -58.28
C SER A 111 4.63 8.93 -57.09
N ALA A 112 3.36 8.62 -57.34
CA ALA A 112 2.39 8.31 -56.29
C ALA A 112 2.77 7.03 -55.52
N ALA A 113 3.22 5.98 -56.22
CA ALA A 113 3.70 4.75 -55.58
C ALA A 113 4.88 5.05 -54.63
N LYS A 114 5.83 5.90 -55.04
CA LYS A 114 6.95 6.31 -54.20
C LYS A 114 6.52 7.09 -52.95
N GLU A 115 5.55 8.00 -53.08
CA GLU A 115 4.99 8.74 -51.94
C GLU A 115 4.30 7.81 -50.95
N ILE A 116 3.47 6.87 -51.44
CA ILE A 116 2.79 5.88 -50.59
C ILE A 116 3.83 5.00 -49.88
N LYS A 117 4.90 4.59 -50.58
CA LYS A 117 5.98 3.80 -49.99
C LYS A 117 6.65 4.52 -48.81
N ILE A 118 6.86 5.82 -48.92
CA ILE A 118 7.41 6.65 -47.82
C ILE A 118 6.42 6.70 -46.65
N LEU A 119 5.13 6.89 -46.90
CA LEU A 119 4.11 6.91 -45.85
C LEU A 119 4.03 5.58 -45.10
N ILE A 120 4.05 4.45 -45.82
CA ILE A 120 4.05 3.10 -45.23
C ILE A 120 5.30 2.90 -44.35
N ALA A 121 6.49 3.26 -44.83
CA ALA A 121 7.72 3.14 -44.06
C ALA A 121 7.71 3.98 -42.78
N ASN A 122 7.17 5.20 -42.85
CA ASN A 122 6.98 6.07 -41.69
C ASN A 122 5.98 5.45 -40.69
N SER A 123 4.87 4.89 -41.18
CA SER A 123 3.90 4.17 -40.34
C SER A 123 4.54 2.96 -39.65
N GLY A 124 5.36 2.17 -40.34
CA GLY A 124 6.11 1.06 -39.75
C GLY A 124 7.02 1.52 -38.59
N THR A 125 7.75 2.61 -38.78
CA THR A 125 8.60 3.20 -37.72
C THR A 125 7.77 3.65 -36.51
N GLN A 126 6.59 4.25 -36.74
CA GLN A 126 5.69 4.66 -35.66
C GLN A 126 5.12 3.47 -34.88
N VAL A 127 4.74 2.39 -35.58
CA VAL A 127 4.27 1.15 -34.96
C VAL A 127 5.37 0.53 -34.11
N GLN A 128 6.60 0.45 -34.63
CA GLN A 128 7.75 -0.09 -33.88
C GLN A 128 8.02 0.70 -32.58
N SER A 129 7.97 2.03 -32.66
CA SER A 129 8.06 2.91 -31.47
C SER A 129 6.92 2.64 -30.48
N GLY A 130 5.69 2.51 -30.99
CA GLY A 130 4.51 2.17 -30.18
C GLY A 130 4.65 0.83 -29.46
N VAL A 131 5.14 -0.21 -30.14
CA VAL A 131 5.44 -1.52 -29.53
C VAL A 131 6.45 -1.37 -28.39
N GLY A 132 7.48 -0.54 -28.56
CA GLY A 132 8.46 -0.24 -27.51
C GLY A 132 7.81 0.35 -26.26
N LEU A 133 6.94 1.35 -26.41
CA LEU A 133 6.22 1.98 -25.29
C LEU A 133 5.28 1.01 -24.58
N VAL A 134 4.56 0.17 -25.32
CA VAL A 134 3.68 -0.84 -24.74
C VAL A 134 4.49 -1.90 -23.97
N LYS A 135 5.64 -2.34 -24.50
CA LYS A 135 6.55 -3.26 -23.79
C LYS A 135 7.09 -2.66 -22.50
N GLN A 136 7.50 -1.38 -22.52
CA GLN A 136 7.96 -0.68 -21.33
C GLN A 136 6.84 -0.57 -20.28
N THR A 137 5.62 -0.26 -20.72
CA THR A 137 4.43 -0.23 -19.86
C THR A 137 4.18 -1.62 -19.23
N GLY A 138 4.33 -2.70 -20.02
CA GLY A 138 4.26 -4.07 -19.54
C GLY A 138 5.27 -4.36 -18.41
N HIS A 139 6.53 -3.96 -18.57
CA HIS A 139 7.54 -4.11 -17.51
C HIS A 139 7.19 -3.31 -16.25
N SER A 140 6.68 -2.09 -16.39
CA SER A 140 6.22 -1.30 -15.24
C SER A 140 5.06 -1.96 -14.51
N LEU A 141 4.13 -2.59 -15.24
CA LEU A 141 3.04 -3.35 -14.63
C LEU A 141 3.56 -4.59 -13.88
N GLU A 142 4.56 -5.30 -14.41
CA GLU A 142 5.21 -6.41 -13.71
C GLU A 142 5.83 -5.97 -12.38
N SER A 143 6.53 -4.83 -12.36
CA SER A 143 7.04 -4.24 -11.11
C SER A 143 5.92 -3.91 -10.12
N ILE A 144 4.81 -3.35 -10.61
CA ILE A 144 3.63 -3.05 -9.77
C ILE A 144 3.05 -4.34 -9.17
N VAL A 145 3.01 -5.46 -9.91
CA VAL A 145 2.56 -6.75 -9.35
C VAL A 145 3.42 -7.16 -8.17
N ILE A 146 4.75 -7.04 -8.28
CA ILE A 146 5.69 -7.37 -7.20
C ILE A 146 5.46 -6.45 -5.98
N GLU A 147 5.32 -5.15 -6.20
CA GLU A 147 5.04 -4.19 -5.12
C GLU A 147 3.72 -4.48 -4.42
N VAL A 148 2.66 -4.81 -5.17
CA VAL A 148 1.34 -5.18 -4.63
C VAL A 148 1.42 -6.46 -3.80
N GLN A 149 2.26 -7.43 -4.18
CA GLN A 149 2.51 -8.65 -3.39
C GLN A 149 3.20 -8.33 -2.06
N GLU A 150 4.21 -7.47 -2.06
CA GLU A 150 4.87 -7.04 -0.81
C GLU A 150 3.92 -6.27 0.10
N ILE A 151 3.08 -5.38 -0.46
CA ILE A 151 2.04 -4.69 0.30
C ILE A 151 1.08 -5.70 0.95
N ASN A 152 0.64 -6.72 0.21
CA ASN A 152 -0.22 -7.78 0.76
C ASN A 152 0.45 -8.50 1.94
N ARG A 153 1.75 -8.83 1.82
CA ARG A 153 2.54 -9.44 2.88
C ARG A 153 2.60 -8.57 4.13
N HIS A 154 2.85 -7.27 3.97
CA HIS A 154 2.85 -6.31 5.07
C HIS A 154 1.49 -6.16 5.74
N VAL A 155 0.41 -6.10 4.95
CA VAL A 155 -0.95 -6.02 5.48
C VAL A 155 -1.28 -7.27 6.31
N ASN A 156 -0.95 -8.46 5.83
CA ASN A 156 -1.17 -9.71 6.60
C ASN A 156 -0.40 -9.70 7.92
N ALA A 157 0.86 -9.24 7.91
CA ALA A 157 1.65 -9.10 9.13
C ALA A 157 1.04 -8.09 10.12
N ILE A 158 0.44 -6.99 9.64
CA ILE A 158 -0.27 -6.01 10.49
C ILE A 158 -1.52 -6.65 11.11
N VAL A 159 -2.30 -7.41 10.32
CA VAL A 159 -3.50 -8.12 10.82
C VAL A 159 -3.11 -9.10 11.93
N GLU A 160 -2.05 -9.90 11.71
CA GLU A 160 -1.54 -10.84 12.69
C GLU A 160 -1.06 -10.15 13.97
N SER A 161 -0.18 -9.14 13.84
CA SER A 161 0.32 -8.36 14.97
C SER A 161 -0.79 -7.67 15.76
N SER A 162 -1.81 -7.14 15.07
CA SER A 162 -2.96 -6.50 15.73
C SER A 162 -3.82 -7.51 16.50
N ARG A 163 -3.94 -8.77 16.01
CA ARG A 163 -4.63 -9.85 16.74
C ARG A 163 -3.86 -10.27 17.99
N GLU A 164 -2.53 -10.33 17.91
CA GLU A 164 -1.66 -10.60 19.08
C GLU A 164 -1.77 -9.47 20.11
N GLN A 165 -1.67 -8.21 19.67
CA GLN A 165 -1.83 -7.04 20.54
C GLN A 165 -3.21 -7.03 21.22
N ALA A 166 -4.28 -7.33 20.49
CA ALA A 166 -5.62 -7.42 21.08
C ALA A 166 -5.71 -8.50 22.15
N THR A 167 -4.95 -9.59 22.01
CA THR A 167 -4.87 -10.65 23.02
C THR A 167 -4.07 -10.21 24.25
N GLY A 168 -2.89 -9.60 24.05
CA GLY A 168 -2.10 -9.05 25.15
C GLY A 168 -2.84 -7.95 25.92
N LEU A 169 -3.62 -7.11 25.24
CA LEU A 169 -4.44 -6.09 25.90
C LEU A 169 -5.56 -6.69 26.77
N ARG A 170 -6.15 -7.83 26.37
CA ARG A 170 -7.12 -8.55 27.23
C ARG A 170 -6.47 -9.08 28.51
N GLU A 171 -5.24 -9.58 28.41
CA GLU A 171 -4.47 -10.03 29.58
C GLU A 171 -4.12 -8.87 30.50
N ILE A 172 -3.66 -7.74 29.95
CA ILE A 172 -3.38 -6.52 30.73
C ILE A 172 -4.64 -6.00 31.40
N ASN A 173 -5.78 -5.95 30.70
CA ASN A 173 -7.05 -5.52 31.28
C ASN A 173 -7.45 -6.42 32.47
N THR A 174 -7.26 -7.73 32.34
CA THR A 174 -7.49 -8.69 33.43
C THR A 174 -6.57 -8.41 34.62
N ALA A 175 -5.27 -8.18 34.38
CA ALA A 175 -4.31 -7.87 35.43
C ALA A 175 -4.64 -6.55 36.16
N VAL A 176 -5.07 -5.52 35.44
CA VAL A 176 -5.48 -4.23 36.02
C VAL A 176 -6.73 -4.41 36.91
N ASN A 177 -7.71 -5.19 36.48
CA ASN A 177 -8.88 -5.50 37.31
C ASN A 177 -8.50 -6.22 38.62
N VAL A 178 -7.54 -7.14 38.57
CA VAL A 178 -7.01 -7.82 39.77
C VAL A 178 -6.27 -6.83 40.68
N MET A 179 -5.47 -5.92 40.11
CA MET A 179 -4.78 -4.90 40.88
C MET A 179 -5.76 -3.91 41.54
N ASP A 180 -6.82 -3.53 40.84
CA ASP A 180 -7.87 -2.65 41.40
C ASP A 180 -8.57 -3.31 42.58
N GLN A 181 -8.97 -4.58 42.46
CA GLN A 181 -9.53 -5.37 43.56
C GLN A 181 -8.57 -5.46 44.76
N GLY A 182 -7.29 -5.76 44.52
CA GLY A 182 -6.29 -5.79 45.58
C GLY A 182 -6.08 -4.44 46.27
N THR A 183 -6.19 -3.34 45.51
CA THR A 183 -6.07 -1.98 46.06
C THR A 183 -7.29 -1.60 46.90
N GLN A 184 -8.50 -1.95 46.45
CA GLN A 184 -9.72 -1.78 47.24
C GLN A 184 -9.68 -2.61 48.52
N GLN A 185 -9.19 -3.86 48.45
CA GLN A 185 -9.01 -4.71 49.62
C GLN A 185 -7.99 -4.13 50.60
N ASN A 186 -6.88 -3.57 50.10
CA ASN A 186 -5.90 -2.88 50.94
C ASN A 186 -6.50 -1.64 51.62
N ALA A 187 -7.30 -0.86 50.91
CA ALA A 187 -8.00 0.28 51.50
C ALA A 187 -8.95 -0.16 52.62
N ALA A 188 -9.75 -1.20 52.38
CA ALA A 188 -10.64 -1.77 53.40
C ALA A 188 -9.87 -2.33 54.61
N MET A 189 -8.74 -3.00 54.39
CA MET A 189 -7.86 -3.45 55.47
C MET A 189 -7.29 -2.30 56.29
N VAL A 190 -6.90 -1.19 55.65
CA VAL A 190 -6.40 0.00 56.35
C VAL A 190 -7.50 0.64 57.20
N GLU A 191 -8.73 0.71 56.70
CA GLU A 191 -9.88 1.19 57.49
C GLU A 191 -10.13 0.28 58.70
N GLN A 192 -10.16 -1.04 58.50
CA GLN A 192 -10.32 -2.02 59.58
C GLN A 192 -9.19 -1.92 60.61
N SER A 193 -7.94 -1.80 60.15
CA SER A 193 -6.77 -1.66 61.02
C SER A 193 -6.79 -0.35 61.81
N THR A 194 -7.25 0.74 61.20
CA THR A 194 -7.43 2.04 61.87
C THR A 194 -8.51 1.95 62.94
N ALA A 195 -9.64 1.31 62.65
CA ALA A 195 -10.72 1.07 63.60
C ALA A 195 -10.27 0.16 64.78
N ALA A 196 -9.48 -0.87 64.49
CA ALA A 196 -8.88 -1.73 65.51
C ALA A 196 -7.90 -0.95 66.40
N SER A 197 -7.05 -0.11 65.80
CA SER A 197 -6.10 0.74 66.53
C SER A 197 -6.81 1.74 67.46
N HIS A 198 -7.89 2.38 66.99
CA HIS A 198 -8.72 3.24 67.84
C HIS A 198 -9.39 2.48 68.99
N SER A 199 -9.83 1.25 68.74
CA SER A 199 -10.43 0.42 69.79
C SER A 199 -9.40 0.00 70.83
N LEU A 200 -8.20 -0.42 70.42
CA LEU A 200 -7.07 -0.71 71.32
C LEU A 200 -6.66 0.51 72.15
N ALA A 201 -6.63 1.70 71.55
CA ALA A 201 -6.32 2.93 72.27
C ALA A 201 -7.34 3.23 73.38
N ARG A 202 -8.65 3.06 73.10
CA ARG A 202 -9.71 3.20 74.11
C ARG A 202 -9.58 2.20 75.24
N GLU A 203 -9.24 0.95 74.92
CA GLU A 203 -9.04 -0.11 75.92
C GLU A 203 -7.82 0.19 76.81
N ALA A 204 -6.73 0.69 76.23
CA ALA A 204 -5.54 1.12 76.97
C ALA A 204 -5.83 2.30 77.90
N GLU A 205 -6.61 3.30 77.44
CA GLU A 205 -7.07 4.42 78.30
C GLU A 205 -7.98 3.94 79.44
N ALA A 206 -8.84 2.95 79.18
CA ALA A 206 -9.70 2.35 80.20
C ALA A 206 -8.86 1.61 81.27
N LEU A 207 -7.87 0.81 80.85
CA LEU A 207 -6.92 0.15 81.75
C LEU A 207 -6.11 1.15 82.57
N ASN A 208 -5.61 2.23 81.96
CA ASN A 208 -4.87 3.27 82.66
C ASN A 208 -5.74 3.98 83.73
N ARG A 209 -7.02 4.25 83.41
CA ARG A 209 -7.98 4.79 84.38
C ARG A 209 -8.22 3.83 85.55
N LEU A 210 -8.35 2.52 85.30
CA LEU A 210 -8.49 1.52 86.35
C LEU A 210 -7.25 1.45 87.26
N LEU A 211 -6.05 1.50 86.68
CA LEU A 211 -4.80 1.52 87.44
C LEU A 211 -4.65 2.80 88.27
N SER A 212 -5.09 3.95 87.77
CA SER A 212 -5.03 5.22 88.52
C SER A 212 -5.95 5.27 89.76
N GLN A 213 -6.92 4.37 89.86
CA GLN A 213 -7.78 4.22 91.04
C GLN A 213 -7.13 3.38 92.15
N PHE A 214 -6.05 2.66 91.85
CA PHE A 214 -5.28 1.95 92.87
C PHE A 214 -4.40 2.96 93.63
N ASP A 215 -4.84 3.35 94.83
CA ASP A 215 -4.05 4.12 95.78
C ASP A 215 -2.97 3.23 96.41
N LEU A 216 -1.75 3.33 95.89
CA LEU A 216 -0.55 2.77 96.50
C LEU A 216 -0.10 3.73 97.59
N GLY A 217 -0.84 3.73 98.71
CA GLY A 217 -0.71 4.71 99.78
C GLY A 217 0.73 5.17 99.99
N SER A 218 0.95 6.48 99.86
CA SER A 218 2.19 7.14 100.23
C SER A 218 2.60 6.62 101.59
N ARG A 219 3.65 5.79 101.62
CA ARG A 219 4.29 5.37 102.86
C ARG A 219 5.08 6.58 103.37
N GLU A 220 4.32 7.52 103.92
CA GLU A 220 4.81 8.55 104.81
C GLU A 220 5.40 7.79 106.00
N GLY A 221 6.72 7.61 105.95
CA GLY A 221 7.51 6.97 106.99
C GLY A 221 7.52 7.81 108.26
N ALA A 222 6.39 7.85 108.97
CA ALA A 222 6.32 8.27 110.35
C ALA A 222 6.88 7.16 111.24
N TYR A 223 8.21 7.13 111.41
CA TYR A 223 8.81 6.56 112.61
C TYR A 223 9.10 7.69 113.59
N ALA A 224 8.28 7.69 114.64
CA ALA A 224 8.25 8.64 115.72
C ALA A 224 9.50 8.56 116.62
N SER A 225 9.93 9.74 117.09
CA SER A 225 10.39 10.08 118.44
C SER A 225 11.07 9.02 119.31
N GLY A 226 12.33 9.29 119.68
CA GLY A 226 12.99 8.75 120.87
C GLY A 226 14.13 9.66 121.33
N GLN A 227 13.87 10.47 122.37
CA GLN A 227 14.82 11.36 123.05
C GLN A 227 16.05 10.62 123.59
N GLY A 228 17.21 11.28 123.57
CA GLY A 228 18.43 10.81 124.23
C GLY A 228 19.46 11.93 124.39
N SER A 229 19.39 12.62 125.52
CA SER A 229 20.29 13.67 126.00
C SER A 229 21.76 13.21 126.14
N SER A 230 22.73 14.03 125.74
CA SER A 230 23.90 14.41 126.59
C SER A 230 24.99 15.21 125.86
N ARG A 231 25.25 16.41 126.41
CA ARG A 231 26.55 17.00 126.83
C ARG A 231 27.77 16.91 125.90
N ALA A 232 28.30 18.08 125.50
CA ALA A 232 29.53 18.74 126.02
C ALA A 232 30.81 18.21 125.34
N ALA A 233 31.80 19.00 124.92
CA ALA A 233 32.21 20.36 125.27
C ALA A 233 32.83 21.05 124.04
#